data_AF-A0A2Z5X3G5-F1
#
_entry.id   AF-A0A2Z5X3G5-F1
#
_cell.length_a   1.000
_cell.length_b   1.000
_cell.length_c   1.000
_cell.angle_alpha   90.00
_cell.angle_beta   90.00
_cell.angle_gamma   90.00
#
_symmetry.space_group_name_H-M   'P 1'
#
loop_
_entity.id
_entity.type
_entity.pdbx_description
1 polymer ?
#
loop_
_entity_poly.entity_id
_entity_poly.type
_entity_poly.pdbx_seq_one_letter_code
_entity_poly.pdbx_strand_id
1 'polypeptide(L)'
;MGLLDRIGMVVKSNVNAMVTAAEDPEKILEQSIIDMQEDLVQLRQAVAQSMAALKRQEQQYNQSATQAQEWEKRAMLALQKGDENLAREALSRKKTHADAAATLKVGLDQQTTQVDTLKKNLIAIEGKISEAKTKKEMLKARLQSAKAQENLNNMLGKVNTNSAAATFERMEERVLMAEAKASASSELGMDNLESQFAQLEAGSGVDDELAALKAKMISSSPTPQGALPPSDAARPSVGAAIDAELEALRRQMGN
;
A
#
# COMPACT_ATOMS: atom_id res chain seq x y z
N MET A 1 20.43 -31.98 -21.21
CA MET A 1 19.17 -31.34 -20.77
C MET A 1 19.52 -30.38 -19.66
N GLY A 2 19.49 -29.08 -19.95
CA GLY A 2 19.89 -28.05 -19.01
C GLY A 2 18.81 -27.76 -17.96
N LEU A 3 19.22 -27.10 -16.87
CA LEU A 3 18.28 -26.53 -15.90
C LEU A 3 17.29 -25.55 -16.58
N LEU A 4 17.78 -24.84 -17.60
CA LEU A 4 17.04 -23.89 -18.43
C LEU A 4 15.92 -24.55 -19.25
N ASP A 5 16.12 -25.79 -19.76
CA ASP A 5 15.08 -26.53 -20.49
C ASP A 5 13.89 -26.87 -19.58
N ARG A 6 14.16 -27.15 -18.29
CA ARG A 6 13.13 -27.48 -17.29
C ARG A 6 12.24 -26.28 -16.97
N ILE A 7 12.81 -25.08 -16.91
CA ILE A 7 12.06 -23.83 -16.72
C ILE A 7 11.11 -23.58 -17.92
N GLY A 8 11.58 -23.81 -19.14
CA GLY A 8 10.75 -23.64 -20.34
C GLY A 8 9.56 -24.61 -20.45
N MET A 9 9.67 -25.80 -19.84
CA MET A 9 8.64 -26.85 -19.95
C MET A 9 7.44 -26.62 -19.02
N VAL A 10 7.63 -25.95 -17.88
CA VAL A 10 6.56 -25.65 -16.90
C VAL A 10 5.52 -24.65 -17.42
N VAL A 11 5.90 -23.80 -18.38
CA VAL A 11 5.03 -22.74 -18.93
C VAL A 11 3.92 -23.29 -19.85
N LYS A 12 4.08 -24.49 -20.44
CA LYS A 12 3.14 -24.99 -21.48
C LYS A 12 2.04 -25.93 -21.00
N SER A 13 2.13 -26.54 -19.81
CA SER A 13 1.15 -27.55 -19.38
C SER A 13 -0.03 -27.01 -18.56
N ASN A 14 0.04 -25.79 -18.03
CA ASN A 14 -0.92 -25.28 -17.04
C ASN A 14 -2.03 -24.35 -17.60
N VAL A 15 -2.05 -24.13 -18.91
CA VAL A 15 -2.95 -23.15 -19.57
C VAL A 15 -4.44 -23.49 -19.39
N ASN A 16 -4.79 -24.74 -19.11
CA ASN A 16 -6.18 -25.18 -18.93
C ASN A 16 -6.63 -25.33 -17.46
N ALA A 17 -5.76 -25.01 -16.48
CA ALA A 17 -6.06 -25.07 -15.04
C ALA A 17 -6.09 -23.66 -14.39
N MET A 18 -5.43 -22.67 -14.99
CA MET A 18 -5.34 -21.29 -14.45
C MET A 18 -6.60 -20.42 -14.64
N VAL A 19 -7.77 -21.01 -14.90
CA VAL A 19 -9.05 -20.27 -14.94
C VAL A 19 -9.70 -20.18 -13.55
N THR A 20 -9.31 -21.05 -12.61
CA THR A 20 -9.93 -21.11 -11.26
C THR A 20 -8.96 -20.77 -10.11
N ALA A 21 -7.66 -20.67 -10.39
CA ALA A 21 -6.64 -20.30 -9.40
C ALA A 21 -6.40 -18.78 -9.42
N ALA A 22 -7.22 -18.04 -8.68
CA ALA A 22 -7.02 -16.62 -8.40
C ALA A 22 -5.90 -16.42 -7.36
N GLU A 23 -4.68 -16.89 -7.65
CA GLU A 23 -3.49 -16.47 -6.92
C GLU A 23 -3.19 -15.01 -7.28
N ASP A 24 -3.15 -14.15 -6.27
CA ASP A 24 -2.95 -12.72 -6.44
C ASP A 24 -1.64 -12.46 -7.20
N PRO A 25 -1.65 -11.86 -8.40
CA PRO A 25 -0.45 -11.69 -9.21
C PRO A 25 0.61 -10.82 -8.50
N GLU A 26 0.20 -10.00 -7.53
CA GLU A 26 1.12 -9.29 -6.65
C GLU A 26 1.96 -10.25 -5.78
N LYS A 27 1.34 -11.30 -5.23
CA LYS A 27 2.01 -12.32 -4.41
C LYS A 27 2.94 -13.20 -5.24
N ILE A 28 2.54 -13.59 -6.45
CA ILE A 28 3.40 -14.38 -7.34
C ILE A 28 4.68 -13.61 -7.70
N LEU A 29 4.55 -12.32 -8.02
CA LEU A 29 5.71 -11.47 -8.31
C LEU A 29 6.57 -11.22 -7.06
N GLU A 30 5.96 -11.12 -5.88
CA GLU A 30 6.69 -10.98 -4.61
C GLU A 30 7.47 -12.24 -4.24
N GLN A 31 6.83 -13.42 -4.32
CA GLN A 31 7.48 -14.70 -4.07
C GLN A 31 8.64 -14.94 -5.05
N SER A 32 8.45 -14.68 -6.34
CA SER A 32 9.51 -14.83 -7.34
C SER A 32 10.74 -13.95 -7.06
N ILE A 33 10.55 -12.77 -6.44
CA ILE A 33 11.66 -11.91 -6.00
C ILE A 33 12.36 -12.49 -4.77
N ILE A 34 11.61 -13.10 -3.83
CA ILE A 34 12.17 -13.79 -2.66
C ILE A 34 13.01 -14.99 -3.12
N ASP A 35 12.46 -15.87 -3.97
CA ASP A 35 13.13 -17.04 -4.50
C ASP A 35 14.46 -16.66 -5.20
N MET A 36 14.43 -15.64 -6.06
CA MET A 36 15.65 -15.12 -6.71
C MET A 36 16.67 -14.52 -5.72
N GLN A 37 16.24 -13.98 -4.58
CA GLN A 37 17.13 -13.51 -3.54
C GLN A 37 17.78 -14.66 -2.75
N GLU A 38 17.05 -15.75 -2.52
CA GLU A 38 17.58 -16.96 -1.89
C GLU A 38 18.60 -17.66 -2.82
N ASP A 39 18.27 -17.83 -4.10
CA ASP A 39 19.18 -18.33 -5.13
C ASP A 39 20.44 -17.46 -5.25
N LEU A 40 20.31 -16.14 -5.15
CA LEU A 40 21.45 -15.22 -5.12
C LEU A 40 22.36 -15.44 -3.90
N VAL A 41 21.81 -15.75 -2.72
CA VAL A 41 22.60 -16.08 -1.53
C VAL A 41 23.36 -17.39 -1.75
N GLN A 42 22.70 -18.43 -2.28
CA GLN A 42 23.35 -19.71 -2.60
C GLN A 42 24.46 -19.53 -3.64
N LEU A 43 24.21 -18.75 -4.70
CA LEU A 43 25.21 -18.44 -5.73
C LEU A 43 26.42 -17.69 -5.14
N ARG A 44 26.19 -16.68 -4.30
CA ARG A 44 27.27 -15.97 -3.59
C ARG A 44 28.13 -16.92 -2.75
N GLN A 45 27.51 -17.86 -2.04
CA GLN A 45 28.23 -18.89 -1.28
C GLN A 45 29.07 -19.81 -2.18
N ALA A 46 28.51 -20.29 -3.30
CA ALA A 46 29.24 -21.13 -4.26
C ALA A 46 30.42 -20.39 -4.92
N VAL A 47 30.26 -19.11 -5.26
CA VAL A 47 31.35 -18.26 -5.76
C VAL A 47 32.42 -18.04 -4.68
N ALA A 48 32.03 -17.80 -3.43
CA ALA A 48 32.97 -17.64 -2.32
C ALA A 48 33.78 -18.92 -2.05
N GLN A 49 33.13 -20.10 -2.09
CA GLN A 49 33.82 -21.40 -2.00
C GLN A 49 34.82 -21.61 -3.14
N SER A 50 34.43 -21.24 -4.37
CA SER A 50 35.32 -21.31 -5.54
C SER A 50 36.51 -20.36 -5.42
N MET A 51 36.31 -19.15 -4.90
CA MET A 51 37.39 -18.20 -4.58
C MET A 51 38.31 -18.70 -3.47
N ALA A 52 37.79 -19.36 -2.44
CA ALA A 52 38.59 -19.95 -1.37
C ALA A 52 39.45 -21.12 -1.88
N ALA A 53 38.90 -21.97 -2.75
CA ALA A 53 39.65 -23.03 -3.43
C ALA A 53 40.78 -22.46 -4.30
N LEU A 54 40.48 -21.44 -5.12
CA LEU A 54 41.47 -20.73 -5.92
C LEU A 54 42.61 -20.16 -5.04
N LYS A 55 42.27 -19.50 -3.93
CA LYS A 55 43.28 -18.91 -3.03
C LYS A 55 44.15 -19.96 -2.36
N ARG A 56 43.60 -21.12 -2.03
CA ARG A 56 44.36 -22.27 -1.50
C ARG A 56 45.31 -22.87 -2.55
N GLN A 57 44.92 -22.87 -3.84
CA GLN A 57 45.79 -23.31 -4.92
C GLN A 57 46.90 -22.28 -5.24
N GLU A 58 46.57 -20.98 -5.20
CA GLU A 58 47.54 -19.89 -5.31
C GLU A 58 48.61 -19.98 -4.21
N GLN A 59 48.19 -20.27 -2.96
CA GLN A 59 49.12 -20.45 -1.85
C GLN A 59 50.07 -21.64 -2.04
N GLN A 60 49.58 -22.78 -2.56
CA GLN A 60 50.42 -23.95 -2.88
C GLN A 60 51.41 -23.63 -4.01
N TYR A 61 50.96 -22.96 -5.07
CA TYR A 61 51.83 -22.48 -6.15
C TYR A 61 52.95 -21.58 -5.60
N ASN A 62 52.60 -20.58 -4.79
CA ASN A 62 53.56 -19.65 -4.20
C ASN A 62 54.56 -20.35 -3.26
N GLN A 63 54.12 -21.35 -2.48
CA GLN A 63 55.02 -22.17 -1.66
C GLN A 63 56.02 -22.95 -2.52
N SER A 64 55.57 -23.63 -3.58
CA SER A 64 56.46 -24.38 -4.48
C SER A 64 57.43 -23.46 -5.22
N ALA A 65 56.98 -22.29 -5.69
CA ALA A 65 57.83 -21.28 -6.33
C ALA A 65 58.89 -20.73 -5.36
N THR A 66 58.52 -20.44 -4.11
CA THR A 66 59.45 -19.98 -3.06
C THR A 66 60.48 -21.07 -2.71
N GLN A 67 60.07 -22.33 -2.62
CA GLN A 67 60.98 -23.46 -2.40
C GLN A 67 61.97 -23.62 -3.55
N ALA A 68 61.56 -23.45 -4.81
CA ALA A 68 62.47 -23.46 -5.96
C ALA A 68 63.52 -22.32 -5.87
N GLN A 69 63.10 -21.10 -5.53
CA GLN A 69 64.01 -19.95 -5.33
C GLN A 69 64.98 -20.17 -4.16
N GLU A 70 64.55 -20.81 -3.09
CA GLU A 70 65.39 -21.14 -1.93
C GLU A 70 66.45 -22.21 -2.28
N TRP A 71 66.09 -23.24 -3.04
CA TRP A 71 67.05 -24.22 -3.54
C TRP A 71 68.03 -23.62 -4.57
N GLU A 72 67.60 -22.64 -5.36
CA GLU A 72 68.47 -21.87 -6.23
C GLU A 72 69.53 -21.07 -5.45
N LYS A 73 69.13 -20.37 -4.38
CA LYS A 73 70.07 -19.68 -3.48
C LYS A 73 71.08 -20.64 -2.84
N ARG A 74 70.63 -21.83 -2.43
CA ARG A 74 71.50 -22.88 -1.88
C ARG A 74 72.47 -23.44 -2.91
N ALA A 75 72.03 -23.64 -4.16
CA ALA A 75 72.92 -24.05 -5.25
C ALA A 75 74.00 -23.01 -5.53
N MET A 76 73.63 -21.71 -5.59
CA MET A 76 74.61 -20.62 -5.76
C MET A 76 75.62 -20.56 -4.60
N LEU A 77 75.17 -20.73 -3.35
CA LEU A 77 76.04 -20.77 -2.18
C LEU A 77 77.00 -21.98 -2.19
N ALA A 78 76.54 -23.15 -2.65
CA ALA A 78 77.37 -24.34 -2.80
C ALA A 78 78.44 -24.15 -3.88
N LEU A 79 78.08 -23.58 -5.04
CA LEU A 79 79.04 -23.22 -6.09
C LEU A 79 80.08 -22.19 -5.61
N GLN A 80 79.66 -21.17 -4.86
CA GLN A 80 80.57 -20.17 -4.28
C GLN A 80 81.59 -20.80 -3.31
N LYS A 81 81.24 -21.93 -2.67
CA LYS A 81 82.13 -22.71 -1.79
C LYS A 81 82.93 -23.80 -2.53
N GLY A 82 82.78 -23.91 -3.85
CA GLY A 82 83.44 -24.94 -4.68
C GLY A 82 82.83 -26.35 -4.58
N ASP A 83 81.67 -26.50 -3.94
CA ASP A 83 81.07 -27.81 -3.67
C ASP A 83 80.03 -28.18 -4.75
N GLU A 84 80.53 -28.57 -5.92
CA GLU A 84 79.68 -28.85 -7.10
C GLU A 84 78.67 -29.98 -6.88
N ASN A 85 79.00 -30.98 -6.06
CA ASN A 85 78.10 -32.11 -5.81
C ASN A 85 76.86 -31.63 -5.04
N LEU A 86 77.06 -30.83 -4.00
CA LEU A 86 75.98 -30.20 -3.24
C LEU A 86 75.18 -29.21 -4.12
N ALA A 87 75.84 -28.49 -5.03
CA ALA A 87 75.16 -27.61 -5.98
C ALA A 87 74.26 -28.39 -6.96
N ARG A 88 74.73 -29.51 -7.51
CA ARG A 88 73.92 -30.38 -8.40
C ARG A 88 72.71 -30.97 -7.67
N GLU A 89 72.86 -31.37 -6.40
CA GLU A 89 71.73 -31.85 -5.60
C GLU A 89 70.69 -30.74 -5.33
N ALA A 90 71.16 -29.53 -4.96
CA ALA A 90 70.28 -28.38 -4.77
C ALA A 90 69.55 -27.98 -6.07
N LEU A 91 70.21 -28.05 -7.23
CA LEU A 91 69.56 -27.82 -8.53
C LEU A 91 68.54 -28.90 -8.90
N SER A 92 68.78 -30.16 -8.54
CA SER A 92 67.80 -31.25 -8.69
C SER A 92 66.54 -30.95 -7.88
N ARG A 93 66.70 -30.57 -6.60
CA ARG A 93 65.57 -30.16 -5.74
C ARG A 93 64.86 -28.91 -6.28
N LYS A 94 65.60 -27.89 -6.73
CA LYS A 94 65.04 -26.71 -7.43
C LYS A 94 64.12 -27.15 -8.57
N LYS A 95 64.59 -28.05 -9.44
CA LYS A 95 63.83 -28.53 -10.60
C LYS A 95 62.51 -29.18 -10.17
N THR A 96 62.52 -30.09 -9.20
CA THR A 96 61.30 -30.73 -8.69
C THR A 96 60.26 -29.72 -8.20
N HIS A 97 60.68 -28.70 -7.43
CA HIS A 97 59.76 -27.66 -6.95
C HIS A 97 59.31 -26.69 -8.06
N ALA A 98 60.15 -26.41 -9.06
CA ALA A 98 59.81 -25.59 -10.22
C ALA A 98 58.80 -26.29 -11.15
N ASP A 99 58.99 -27.59 -11.43
CA ASP A 99 58.07 -28.39 -12.24
C ASP A 99 56.70 -28.53 -11.54
N ALA A 100 56.68 -28.67 -10.21
CA ALA A 100 55.46 -28.65 -9.40
C ALA A 100 54.76 -27.28 -9.45
N ALA A 101 55.51 -26.18 -9.31
CA ALA A 101 54.96 -24.83 -9.44
C ALA A 101 54.39 -24.57 -10.85
N ALA A 102 55.08 -25.00 -11.91
CA ALA A 102 54.59 -24.88 -13.29
C ALA A 102 53.26 -25.63 -13.49
N THR A 103 53.15 -26.85 -12.95
CA THR A 103 51.91 -27.65 -13.00
C THR A 103 50.76 -26.96 -12.27
N LEU A 104 51.01 -26.45 -11.06
CA LEU A 104 50.02 -25.71 -10.27
C LEU A 104 49.58 -24.41 -10.97
N LYS A 105 50.50 -23.71 -11.65
CA LYS A 105 50.24 -22.46 -12.38
C LYS A 105 49.25 -22.65 -13.52
N VAL A 106 49.41 -23.70 -14.32
CA VAL A 106 48.48 -24.02 -15.43
C VAL A 106 47.05 -24.20 -14.90
N GLY A 107 46.88 -24.97 -13.82
CA GLY A 107 45.57 -25.14 -13.18
C GLY A 107 45.04 -23.85 -12.55
N LEU A 108 45.92 -23.03 -11.98
CA LEU A 108 45.56 -21.77 -11.32
C LEU A 108 45.02 -20.75 -12.34
N ASP A 109 45.63 -20.65 -13.53
CA ASP A 109 45.22 -19.71 -14.58
C ASP A 109 43.85 -20.08 -15.16
N GLN A 110 43.62 -21.38 -15.37
CA GLN A 110 42.33 -21.92 -15.81
C GLN A 110 41.23 -21.64 -14.77
N GLN A 111 41.49 -21.92 -13.49
CA GLN A 111 40.53 -21.65 -12.41
C GLN A 111 40.28 -20.15 -12.20
N THR A 112 41.31 -19.31 -12.33
CA THR A 112 41.16 -17.85 -12.21
C THR A 112 40.16 -17.32 -13.23
N THR A 113 40.28 -17.76 -14.49
CA THR A 113 39.38 -17.36 -15.58
C THR A 113 37.94 -17.85 -15.34
N GLN A 114 37.76 -19.06 -14.80
CA GLN A 114 36.45 -19.58 -14.41
C GLN A 114 35.84 -18.78 -13.25
N VAL A 115 36.60 -18.53 -12.19
CA VAL A 115 36.15 -17.75 -11.02
C VAL A 115 35.79 -16.31 -11.40
N ASP A 116 36.56 -15.68 -12.30
CA ASP A 116 36.22 -14.32 -12.77
C ASP A 116 34.99 -14.30 -13.69
N THR A 117 34.74 -15.36 -14.44
CA THR A 117 33.48 -15.56 -15.17
C THR A 117 32.30 -15.69 -14.19
N LEU A 118 32.47 -16.49 -13.13
CA LEU A 118 31.44 -16.63 -12.09
C LEU A 118 31.15 -15.31 -11.36
N LYS A 119 32.16 -14.50 -11.02
CA LYS A 119 31.98 -13.15 -10.45
C LYS A 119 31.18 -12.23 -11.39
N LYS A 120 31.52 -12.21 -12.69
CA LYS A 120 30.79 -11.41 -13.69
C LYS A 120 29.32 -11.83 -13.82
N ASN A 121 29.08 -13.15 -13.83
CA ASN A 121 27.72 -13.69 -13.89
C ASN A 121 26.91 -13.36 -12.63
N LEU A 122 27.54 -13.42 -11.45
CA LEU A 122 26.93 -13.01 -10.18
C LEU A 122 26.48 -11.54 -10.23
N ILE A 123 27.36 -10.61 -10.64
CA ILE A 123 27.02 -9.19 -10.78
C ILE A 123 25.88 -8.97 -11.79
N ALA A 124 25.87 -9.72 -12.90
CA ALA A 124 24.80 -9.65 -13.89
C ALA A 124 23.45 -10.16 -13.34
N ILE A 125 23.46 -11.17 -12.47
CA ILE A 125 22.26 -11.67 -11.78
C ILE A 125 21.76 -10.66 -10.74
N GLU A 126 22.66 -10.04 -9.97
CA GLU A 126 22.33 -8.95 -9.03
C GLU A 126 21.65 -7.78 -9.75
N GLY A 127 22.16 -7.39 -10.92
CA GLY A 127 21.54 -6.38 -11.80
C GLY A 127 20.13 -6.78 -12.25
N LYS A 128 19.96 -8.02 -12.75
CA LYS A 128 18.64 -8.54 -13.18
C LYS A 128 17.62 -8.61 -12.04
N ILE A 129 18.04 -8.95 -10.82
CA ILE A 129 17.17 -8.96 -9.64
C ILE A 129 16.75 -7.53 -9.28
N SER A 130 17.67 -6.55 -9.38
CA SER A 130 17.33 -5.14 -9.20
C SER A 130 16.30 -4.65 -10.24
N GLU A 131 16.50 -4.97 -11.52
CA GLU A 131 15.51 -4.67 -12.57
C GLU A 131 14.16 -5.35 -12.31
N ALA A 132 14.16 -6.61 -11.86
CA ALA A 132 12.96 -7.36 -11.55
C ALA A 132 12.18 -6.72 -10.39
N LYS A 133 12.86 -6.19 -9.36
CA LYS A 133 12.23 -5.41 -8.28
C LYS A 133 11.55 -4.15 -8.82
N THR A 134 12.23 -3.37 -9.65
CA THR A 134 11.63 -2.17 -10.29
C THR A 134 10.43 -2.53 -11.17
N LYS A 135 10.51 -3.65 -11.91
CA LYS A 135 9.39 -4.18 -12.71
C LYS A 135 8.22 -4.64 -11.83
N LYS A 136 8.46 -5.28 -10.67
CA LYS A 136 7.41 -5.63 -9.69
C LYS A 136 6.65 -4.38 -9.25
N GLU A 137 7.34 -3.35 -8.78
CA GLU A 137 6.68 -2.13 -8.29
C GLU A 137 5.89 -1.41 -9.40
N MET A 138 6.41 -1.37 -10.63
CA MET A 138 5.67 -0.85 -11.78
C MET A 138 4.40 -1.66 -12.09
N LEU A 139 4.47 -2.99 -12.06
CA LEU A 139 3.32 -3.86 -12.29
C LEU A 139 2.28 -3.77 -11.17
N LYS A 140 2.73 -3.67 -9.91
CA LYS A 140 1.89 -3.44 -8.73
C LYS A 140 1.13 -2.11 -8.83
N ALA A 141 1.81 -1.01 -9.18
CA ALA A 141 1.17 0.28 -9.40
C ALA A 141 0.13 0.23 -10.53
N ARG A 142 0.46 -0.40 -11.67
CA ARG A 142 -0.50 -0.60 -12.78
C ARG A 142 -1.72 -1.45 -12.37
N LEU A 143 -1.51 -2.51 -11.60
CA LEU A 143 -2.58 -3.36 -11.08
C LEU A 143 -3.49 -2.59 -10.13
N GLN A 144 -2.93 -1.74 -9.26
CA GLN A 144 -3.69 -0.86 -8.38
C GLN A 144 -4.52 0.18 -9.17
N SER A 145 -3.94 0.81 -10.20
CA SER A 145 -4.69 1.71 -11.09
C SER A 145 -5.80 0.98 -11.85
N ALA A 146 -5.55 -0.24 -12.34
CA ALA A 146 -6.56 -1.06 -13.01
C ALA A 146 -7.71 -1.44 -12.06
N LYS A 147 -7.40 -1.94 -10.85
CA LYS A 147 -8.38 -2.21 -9.78
C LYS A 147 -9.19 -0.95 -9.42
N ALA A 148 -8.55 0.23 -9.38
CA ALA A 148 -9.24 1.49 -9.12
C ALA A 148 -10.18 1.92 -10.26
N GLN A 149 -9.76 1.77 -11.51
CA GLN A 149 -10.61 2.02 -12.70
C GLN A 149 -11.78 1.04 -12.78
N GLU A 150 -11.54 -0.24 -12.49
CA GLU A 150 -12.58 -1.27 -12.42
C GLU A 150 -13.60 -0.95 -11.32
N ASN A 151 -13.14 -0.60 -10.11
CA ASN A 151 -14.00 -0.16 -9.02
C ASN A 151 -14.81 1.09 -9.39
N LEU A 152 -14.20 2.08 -10.05
CA LEU A 152 -14.88 3.28 -10.52
C LEU A 152 -15.95 2.94 -11.56
N ASN A 153 -15.63 2.10 -12.56
CA ASN A 153 -16.58 1.65 -13.57
C ASN A 153 -17.71 0.80 -12.98
N ASN A 154 -17.42 -0.05 -11.99
CA ASN A 154 -18.41 -0.81 -11.23
C ASN A 154 -19.30 0.10 -10.38
N MET A 155 -18.76 1.19 -9.83
CA MET A 155 -19.54 2.23 -9.16
C MET A 155 -20.42 3.00 -10.14
N LEU A 156 -19.89 3.49 -11.27
CA LEU A 156 -20.69 4.18 -12.30
C LEU A 156 -21.76 3.27 -12.91
N GLY A 157 -21.44 1.98 -13.14
CA GLY A 157 -22.39 0.97 -13.61
C GLY A 157 -23.52 0.67 -12.61
N LYS A 158 -23.22 0.71 -11.30
CA LYS A 158 -24.22 0.64 -10.22
C LYS A 158 -24.99 1.97 -10.02
N VAL A 159 -24.36 3.09 -10.35
CA VAL A 159 -24.92 4.45 -10.35
C VAL A 159 -25.62 4.77 -11.69
N ASN A 160 -25.79 3.77 -12.58
CA ASN A 160 -26.35 3.99 -13.90
C ASN A 160 -27.85 4.33 -13.85
N THR A 161 -28.09 5.64 -13.76
CA THR A 161 -29.13 6.45 -14.42
C THR A 161 -30.62 6.22 -14.12
N ASN A 162 -31.04 5.08 -13.60
CA ASN A 162 -32.47 4.85 -13.26
C ASN A 162 -32.88 5.21 -11.82
N SER A 163 -31.96 5.50 -10.91
CA SER A 163 -32.29 5.87 -9.52
C SER A 163 -32.25 7.37 -9.26
N ALA A 164 -31.20 8.08 -9.66
CA ALA A 164 -31.04 9.51 -9.35
C ALA A 164 -32.12 10.39 -10.00
N ALA A 165 -32.36 10.21 -11.31
CA ALA A 165 -33.42 10.94 -12.03
C ALA A 165 -34.82 10.60 -11.48
N ALA A 166 -35.15 9.31 -11.35
CA ALA A 166 -36.44 8.87 -10.80
C ALA A 166 -36.65 9.25 -9.32
N THR A 167 -35.58 9.53 -8.56
CA THR A 167 -35.70 10.05 -7.19
C THR A 167 -35.97 11.55 -7.18
N PHE A 168 -35.45 12.30 -8.16
CA PHE A 168 -35.81 13.70 -8.40
C PHE A 168 -37.27 13.83 -8.84
N GLU A 169 -37.69 13.02 -9.81
CA GLU A 169 -39.06 13.00 -10.35
C GLU A 169 -40.11 12.66 -9.25
N ARG A 170 -39.80 11.69 -8.37
CA ARG A 170 -40.62 11.38 -7.18
C ARG A 170 -40.60 12.46 -6.09
N MET A 171 -39.56 13.29 -6.03
CA MET A 171 -39.52 14.45 -5.13
C MET A 171 -40.40 15.57 -5.69
N GLU A 172 -40.31 15.83 -6.99
CA GLU A 172 -41.13 16.82 -7.70
C GLU A 172 -42.62 16.48 -7.61
N GLU A 173 -43.01 15.23 -7.87
CA GLU A 173 -44.39 14.75 -7.70
C GLU A 173 -44.90 14.94 -6.25
N ARG A 174 -44.05 14.68 -5.25
CA ARG A 174 -44.40 14.90 -3.83
C ARG A 174 -44.53 16.38 -3.46
N VAL A 175 -43.71 17.26 -4.05
CA VAL A 175 -43.81 18.71 -3.86
C VAL A 175 -45.12 19.20 -4.48
N LEU A 176 -45.40 18.85 -5.74
CA LEU A 176 -46.68 19.17 -6.41
C LEU A 176 -47.89 18.66 -5.63
N MET A 177 -47.84 17.44 -5.09
CA MET A 177 -48.93 16.89 -4.28
C MET A 177 -49.08 17.60 -2.93
N ALA A 178 -47.99 18.08 -2.33
CA ALA A 178 -48.02 18.88 -1.10
C ALA A 178 -48.54 20.30 -1.36
N GLU A 179 -48.15 20.94 -2.48
CA GLU A 179 -48.66 22.23 -2.94
C GLU A 179 -50.15 22.15 -3.27
N ALA A 180 -50.58 21.15 -4.05
CA ALA A 180 -52.00 20.92 -4.34
C ALA A 180 -52.82 20.68 -3.06
N LYS A 181 -52.27 19.95 -2.08
CA LYS A 181 -52.90 19.75 -0.77
C LYS A 181 -52.95 21.04 0.06
N ALA A 182 -51.94 21.90 -0.01
CA ALA A 182 -51.93 23.20 0.63
C ALA A 182 -53.00 24.13 0.02
N SER A 183 -53.07 24.21 -1.31
CA SER A 183 -54.11 24.96 -2.04
C SER A 183 -55.51 24.44 -1.71
N ALA A 184 -55.74 23.13 -1.76
CA ALA A 184 -57.02 22.53 -1.37
C ALA A 184 -57.38 22.79 0.11
N SER A 185 -56.39 22.86 1.01
CA SER A 185 -56.63 23.25 2.40
C SER A 185 -56.93 24.74 2.59
N SER A 186 -56.47 25.60 1.66
CA SER A 186 -56.85 27.01 1.61
C SER A 186 -58.27 27.21 1.10
N GLU A 187 -58.71 26.42 0.12
CA GLU A 187 -60.10 26.42 -0.38
C GLU A 187 -61.06 25.87 0.69
N LEU A 188 -60.76 24.71 1.30
CA LEU A 188 -61.55 24.13 2.40
C LEU A 188 -61.52 25.00 3.68
N GLY A 189 -60.49 25.81 3.86
CA GLY A 189 -60.41 26.81 4.93
C GLY A 189 -61.35 28.00 4.71
N MET A 190 -61.75 28.26 3.46
CA MET A 190 -62.63 29.37 3.09
C MET A 190 -64.10 29.01 3.36
N ASP A 191 -64.54 27.79 2.98
CA ASP A 191 -65.90 27.29 3.25
C ASP A 191 -66.24 27.22 4.75
N ASN A 192 -65.26 26.86 5.60
CA ASN A 192 -65.50 26.73 7.04
C ASN A 192 -65.65 28.08 7.73
N LEU A 193 -64.97 29.14 7.26
CA LEU A 193 -65.06 30.47 7.83
C LEU A 193 -66.41 31.13 7.52
N GLU A 194 -66.89 31.00 6.28
CA GLU A 194 -68.20 31.52 5.85
C GLU A 194 -69.36 30.85 6.63
N SER A 195 -69.26 29.53 6.87
CA SER A 195 -70.27 28.81 7.66
C SER A 195 -70.33 29.24 9.14
N GLN A 196 -69.20 29.68 9.70
CA GLN A 196 -69.12 30.17 11.08
C GLN A 196 -69.66 31.61 11.21
N PHE A 197 -69.51 32.46 10.19
CA PHE A 197 -70.18 33.75 10.14
C PHE A 197 -71.69 33.61 9.94
N ALA A 198 -72.15 32.71 9.07
CA ALA A 198 -73.57 32.43 8.88
C ALA A 198 -74.27 31.91 10.15
N GLN A 199 -73.56 31.17 11.01
CA GLN A 199 -74.09 30.75 12.32
C GLN A 199 -74.11 31.88 13.36
N LEU A 200 -73.22 32.88 13.25
CA LEU A 200 -73.21 34.07 14.11
C LEU A 200 -74.33 35.07 13.75
N GLU A 201 -74.67 35.21 12.46
CA GLU A 201 -75.80 36.05 12.04
C GLU A 201 -77.17 35.46 12.37
N ALA A 202 -77.28 34.13 12.49
CA ALA A 202 -78.52 33.45 12.91
C ALA A 202 -78.80 33.53 14.43
N GLY A 203 -77.89 34.10 15.22
CA GLY A 203 -77.86 34.01 16.68
C GLY A 203 -78.42 35.22 17.45
N SER A 204 -79.50 35.86 17.01
CA SER A 204 -80.15 36.94 17.77
C SER A 204 -81.68 36.81 17.78
N GLY A 205 -82.23 36.28 18.87
CA GLY A 205 -83.67 36.00 19.00
C GLY A 205 -84.08 35.71 20.44
N VAL A 206 -83.77 36.62 21.37
CA VAL A 206 -84.09 36.48 22.80
C VAL A 206 -85.57 36.85 23.05
N ASP A 207 -86.47 35.98 22.59
CA ASP A 207 -87.80 35.78 23.20
C ASP A 207 -87.70 34.87 24.46
N ASP A 208 -86.49 34.36 24.76
CA ASP A 208 -86.16 33.59 25.97
C ASP A 208 -86.35 34.37 27.29
N GLU A 209 -86.69 35.66 27.24
CA GLU A 209 -86.83 36.51 28.42
C GLU A 209 -88.17 36.33 29.18
N LEU A 210 -89.15 35.58 28.66
CA LEU A 210 -90.47 35.46 29.30
C LEU A 210 -90.92 34.06 29.76
N ALA A 211 -90.58 32.99 29.03
CA ALA A 211 -91.20 31.68 29.21
C ALA A 211 -90.39 30.67 30.05
N ALA A 212 -89.05 30.77 30.06
CA ALA A 212 -88.15 29.96 30.91
C ALA A 212 -88.10 30.53 32.36
N LEU A 213 -89.29 30.80 32.88
CA LEU A 213 -89.65 30.97 34.28
C LEU A 213 -88.66 30.32 35.25
N LYS A 214 -88.32 31.07 36.31
CA LYS A 214 -88.74 30.85 37.72
C LYS A 214 -88.60 29.43 38.34
N ALA A 215 -87.99 28.46 37.68
CA ALA A 215 -87.92 27.05 38.06
C ALA A 215 -86.53 26.62 38.57
N LYS A 216 -85.51 27.46 38.37
CA LYS A 216 -84.16 27.36 38.96
C LYS A 216 -83.61 28.78 39.16
N MET A 217 -84.06 29.60 40.11
CA MET A 217 -84.03 29.35 41.55
C MET A 217 -82.78 28.58 42.04
N ILE A 218 -81.94 29.33 42.78
CA ILE A 218 -81.12 28.86 43.90
C ILE A 218 -79.99 27.87 43.53
N SER A 219 -78.81 28.40 43.16
CA SER A 219 -77.61 28.28 44.03
C SER A 219 -76.36 28.97 43.42
N SER A 220 -75.80 29.89 44.21
CA SER A 220 -74.37 30.26 44.31
C SER A 220 -73.49 30.40 43.05
N SER A 221 -73.40 31.64 42.56
CA SER A 221 -72.25 32.55 42.71
C SER A 221 -70.84 32.20 42.14
N PRO A 222 -70.02 33.23 41.78
CA PRO A 222 -68.94 33.14 40.79
C PRO A 222 -67.53 33.20 41.45
N THR A 223 -66.37 33.29 40.76
CA THR A 223 -65.88 34.42 39.92
C THR A 223 -64.50 34.09 39.30
N PRO A 224 -64.14 34.63 38.11
CA PRO A 224 -62.84 34.41 37.43
C PRO A 224 -61.87 35.61 37.54
N GLN A 225 -60.83 35.66 36.68
CA GLN A 225 -59.76 36.68 36.43
C GLN A 225 -58.34 36.21 36.86
N GLY A 226 -57.22 36.60 36.21
CA GLY A 226 -57.05 37.41 34.99
C GLY A 226 -55.56 37.68 34.61
N ALA A 227 -55.36 38.11 33.36
CA ALA A 227 -54.43 39.16 32.88
C ALA A 227 -52.89 39.15 33.11
N LEU A 228 -52.16 38.90 32.00
CA LEU A 228 -51.07 39.70 31.38
C LEU A 228 -49.59 39.76 31.95
N PRO A 229 -48.56 40.01 31.07
CA PRO A 229 -47.11 40.01 31.37
C PRO A 229 -46.45 41.43 31.27
N PRO A 230 -45.10 41.61 31.44
CA PRO A 230 -44.18 41.66 30.25
C PRO A 230 -42.67 41.34 30.48
N SER A 231 -41.86 41.37 29.39
CA SER A 231 -40.40 41.68 29.31
C SER A 231 -39.35 40.72 29.93
N ASP A 232 -38.08 40.62 29.48
CA ASP A 232 -37.24 41.51 28.65
C ASP A 232 -36.10 40.79 27.84
N ALA A 233 -35.38 41.55 27.00
CA ALA A 233 -34.08 41.35 26.29
C ALA A 233 -33.26 40.06 26.52
N ALA A 234 -32.81 39.29 25.51
CA ALA A 234 -32.01 39.57 24.30
C ALA A 234 -30.48 39.27 24.44
N ARG A 235 -29.95 38.65 23.37
CA ARG A 235 -28.56 38.20 23.07
C ARG A 235 -27.62 39.43 22.78
N PRO A 236 -26.29 39.35 22.48
CA PRO A 236 -25.62 38.22 21.78
C PRO A 236 -24.09 37.95 21.89
N SER A 237 -23.72 36.87 21.19
CA SER A 237 -22.51 36.63 20.35
C SER A 237 -21.11 36.51 20.95
N VAL A 238 -20.56 35.30 20.73
CA VAL A 238 -19.15 34.93 20.74
C VAL A 238 -18.38 35.66 19.63
N GLY A 239 -17.16 36.12 19.94
CA GLY A 239 -16.24 36.71 18.96
C GLY A 239 -14.84 37.04 19.48
N ALA A 240 -14.67 37.25 20.79
CA ALA A 240 -13.42 37.73 21.39
C ALA A 240 -12.52 36.65 22.05
N ALA A 241 -12.89 35.37 21.99
CA ALA A 241 -12.20 34.31 22.75
C ALA A 241 -11.04 33.63 22.00
N ILE A 242 -11.03 33.67 20.66
CA ILE A 242 -10.13 32.84 19.84
C ILE A 242 -8.77 33.53 19.60
N ASP A 243 -8.74 34.86 19.54
CA ASP A 243 -7.48 35.61 19.36
C ASP A 243 -6.58 35.58 20.61
N ALA A 244 -7.16 35.34 21.80
CA ALA A 244 -6.43 35.28 23.07
C ALA A 244 -5.54 34.02 23.21
N GLU A 245 -5.94 32.88 22.63
CA GLU A 245 -5.15 31.64 22.70
C GLU A 245 -3.94 31.65 21.75
N LEU A 246 -4.03 32.39 20.63
CA LEU A 246 -2.97 32.48 19.62
C LEU A 246 -1.75 33.30 20.08
N GLU A 247 -1.94 34.31 20.94
CA GLU A 247 -0.81 35.05 21.54
C GLU A 247 -0.11 34.27 22.66
N ALA A 248 -0.85 33.46 23.42
CA ALA A 248 -0.29 32.66 24.52
C ALA A 248 0.75 31.64 24.02
N LEU A 249 0.43 30.92 22.95
CA LEU A 249 1.33 29.91 22.35
C LEU A 249 2.60 30.52 21.75
N ARG A 250 2.57 31.76 21.24
CA ARG A 250 3.77 32.44 20.72
C ARG A 250 4.75 32.85 21.81
N ARG A 251 4.29 33.15 23.02
CA ARG A 251 5.17 33.49 24.16
C ARG A 251 5.88 32.30 24.78
N GLN A 252 5.37 31.08 24.59
CA GLN A 252 5.94 29.87 25.19
C GLN A 252 7.05 29.19 24.35
N MET A 253 7.33 29.68 23.15
CA MET A 253 8.31 29.14 22.19
C MET A 253 9.50 30.08 21.92
N GLY A 254 9.73 31.07 22.78
CA GLY A 254 10.63 32.20 22.49
C GLY A 254 11.51 32.68 23.65
N ASN A 255 11.82 31.82 24.63
CA ASN A 255 12.73 32.11 25.74
C ASN A 255 13.50 30.85 26.16
#